data_AF-A0AA38ZME2-F1
#
_entry.id   AF-A0AA38ZME2-F1
#
_cell.length_a   1.000
_cell.length_b   1.000
_cell.length_c   1.000
_cell.angle_alpha   90.00
_cell.angle_beta   90.00
_cell.angle_gamma   90.00
#
_symmetry.space_group_name_H-M   'P 1'
#
loop_
_entity.id
_entity.type
_entity.pdbx_description
1 polymer ?
#
loop_
_entity_poly.entity_id
_entity_poly.type
_entity_poly.pdbx_seq_one_letter_code
_entity_poly.pdbx_strand_id
1 'polypeptide(L)'
;MVSQFMHALGPEHFEAVYMILRYLKGTPGRGLLFKSRGHLQIEAYTNADWAGSIVDRRSTSRYCSFVGGNLVTWRSKKQNVVAISSAEAEFRVVAHGVCEIMWIRRLLEELKMTGSSPMKLYCDNKAAISVAHNPVLHDRTKHVEMDKHFIKEKINNGLVCMTYIPTEEQVADVFTKGLHKRQFNFLVGKLAMENIFKPA
;
A
#
# COMPACT_ATOMS: atom_id res chain seq x y z
N MET A 1 14.23 7.82 0.11
CA MET A 1 15.70 7.62 0.16
C MET A 1 16.36 8.48 -0.91
N VAL A 2 16.38 8.11 -2.19
CA VAL A 2 17.03 8.93 -3.24
C VAL A 2 16.41 10.33 -3.39
N SER A 3 15.09 10.41 -3.51
CA SER A 3 14.36 11.68 -3.69
C SER A 3 14.44 12.64 -2.49
N GLN A 4 14.81 12.14 -1.31
CA GLN A 4 14.93 12.97 -0.10
C GLN A 4 16.26 13.74 -0.05
N PHE A 5 17.31 13.21 -0.67
CA PHE A 5 18.66 13.74 -0.61
C PHE A 5 19.13 14.33 -1.94
N MET A 6 18.19 14.80 -2.78
CA MET A 6 18.48 15.35 -4.11
C MET A 6 19.52 16.49 -4.10
N HIS A 7 19.58 17.27 -3.02
CA HIS A 7 20.52 18.39 -2.88
C HIS A 7 21.88 18.00 -2.29
N ALA A 8 22.01 16.81 -1.70
CA ALA A 8 23.22 16.33 -1.03
C ALA A 8 23.28 14.79 -1.04
N LEU A 9 23.62 14.22 -2.20
CA LEU A 9 23.73 12.77 -2.38
C LEU A 9 25.08 12.27 -1.83
N GLY A 10 25.04 11.28 -0.93
CA GLY A 10 26.23 10.55 -0.46
C GLY A 10 26.48 9.27 -1.27
N PRO A 11 27.60 8.56 -1.02
CA PRO A 11 27.95 7.34 -1.74
C PRO A 11 26.85 6.26 -1.74
N GLU A 12 26.19 6.06 -0.59
CA GLU A 12 25.09 5.10 -0.45
C GLU A 12 23.87 5.46 -1.31
N HIS A 13 23.60 6.76 -1.49
CA HIS A 13 22.52 7.22 -2.34
C HIS A 13 22.83 6.96 -3.83
N PHE A 14 24.09 7.11 -4.25
CA PHE A 14 24.52 6.77 -5.61
C PHE A 14 24.40 5.28 -5.91
N GLU A 15 24.75 4.41 -4.97
CA GLU A 15 24.54 2.96 -5.14
C GLU A 15 23.06 2.62 -5.34
N ALA A 16 22.17 3.24 -4.57
CA ALA A 16 20.73 3.07 -4.78
C ALA A 16 20.27 3.57 -6.16
N VAL A 17 20.81 4.69 -6.65
CA VAL A 17 20.55 5.18 -8.02
C VAL A 17 21.04 4.18 -9.07
N TYR A 18 22.26 3.67 -8.93
CA TYR A 18 22.79 2.65 -9.85
C TYR A 18 21.96 1.38 -9.84
N MET A 19 21.46 0.93 -8.68
CA MET A 19 20.53 -0.19 -8.59
C MET A 19 19.23 0.07 -9.38
N ILE A 20 18.65 1.28 -9.27
CA ILE A 20 17.47 1.67 -10.04
C ILE A 20 17.77 1.64 -11.54
N LEU A 21 18.88 2.23 -11.97
CA LEU A 21 19.27 2.25 -13.38
C LEU A 21 19.53 0.84 -13.95
N ARG A 22 20.20 -0.03 -13.17
CA ARG A 22 20.41 -1.45 -13.53
C ARG A 22 19.08 -2.19 -13.66
N TYR A 23 18.13 -1.95 -12.76
CA TYR A 23 16.78 -2.51 -12.84
C TYR A 23 16.08 -2.07 -14.12
N LEU A 24 16.01 -0.76 -14.39
CA LEU A 24 15.36 -0.21 -15.59
C LEU A 24 15.98 -0.75 -16.87
N LYS A 25 17.32 -0.77 -16.95
CA LYS A 25 18.07 -1.33 -18.10
C LYS A 25 17.82 -2.84 -18.27
N GLY A 26 17.66 -3.57 -17.17
CA GLY A 26 17.42 -5.02 -17.18
C GLY A 26 15.97 -5.42 -17.49
N THR A 27 15.01 -4.49 -17.40
CA THR A 27 13.58 -4.79 -17.60
C THR A 27 12.88 -3.82 -18.56
N PRO A 28 13.38 -3.59 -19.78
CA PRO A 28 12.83 -2.57 -20.69
C PRO A 28 11.40 -2.90 -21.16
N GLY A 29 11.04 -4.18 -21.24
CA GLY A 29 9.69 -4.60 -21.65
C GLY A 29 8.70 -4.76 -20.51
N ARG A 30 9.13 -4.56 -19.27
CA ARG A 30 8.28 -4.78 -18.09
C ARG A 30 7.42 -3.54 -17.85
N GLY A 31 6.10 -3.70 -17.90
CA GLY A 31 5.15 -2.62 -17.68
C GLY A 31 3.81 -3.13 -17.14
N LEU A 32 2.93 -2.19 -16.79
CA LEU A 32 1.56 -2.52 -16.40
C LEU A 32 0.72 -2.81 -17.65
N LEU A 33 0.07 -3.98 -17.67
CA LEU A 33 -0.87 -4.32 -18.72
C LEU A 33 -2.26 -4.53 -18.13
N PHE A 34 -3.18 -3.63 -18.48
CA PHE A 34 -4.56 -3.70 -18.03
C PHE A 34 -5.31 -4.78 -18.82
N LYS A 35 -5.84 -5.77 -18.11
CA LYS A 35 -6.64 -6.86 -18.68
C LYS A 35 -8.04 -6.83 -18.11
N SER A 36 -9.03 -7.05 -18.98
CA SER A 36 -10.39 -7.35 -18.52
C SER A 36 -10.41 -8.77 -17.94
N ARG A 37 -10.75 -8.88 -16.65
CA ARG A 37 -10.91 -10.17 -15.95
C ARG A 37 -12.37 -10.50 -15.66
N GLY A 38 -13.31 -9.77 -16.25
CA GLY A 38 -14.76 -9.95 -16.05
C GLY A 38 -15.31 -9.42 -14.72
N HIS A 39 -14.49 -8.74 -13.91
CA HIS A 39 -14.93 -8.10 -12.67
C HIS A 39 -14.17 -6.79 -12.42
N LEU A 40 -14.75 -5.91 -11.60
CA LEU A 40 -14.17 -4.62 -11.20
C LEU A 40 -14.01 -4.52 -9.68
N GLN A 41 -13.70 -5.66 -9.05
CA GLN A 41 -13.49 -5.70 -7.61
C GLN A 41 -12.31 -4.80 -7.23
N ILE A 42 -12.52 -3.97 -6.21
CA ILE A 42 -11.50 -3.08 -5.66
C ILE A 42 -10.82 -3.81 -4.50
N GLU A 43 -9.50 -3.88 -4.57
CA GLU A 43 -8.65 -4.48 -3.54
C GLU A 43 -7.51 -3.53 -3.23
N ALA A 44 -7.13 -3.38 -1.97
CA ALA A 44 -5.97 -2.59 -1.58
C ALA A 44 -5.10 -3.30 -0.56
N TYR A 45 -3.82 -3.02 -0.60
CA TYR A 45 -2.82 -3.52 0.32
C TYR A 45 -2.20 -2.35 1.03
N THR A 46 -2.16 -2.38 2.35
CA THR A 46 -1.59 -1.32 3.19
C THR A 46 -0.49 -1.89 4.08
N ASN A 47 0.61 -1.17 4.19
CA ASN A 47 1.73 -1.52 5.05
C ASN A 47 2.45 -0.25 5.56
N ALA A 48 3.00 -0.30 6.76
CA ALA A 48 3.84 0.72 7.36
C ALA A 48 5.19 0.15 7.80
N ASP A 49 6.28 0.78 7.38
CA ASP A 49 7.58 0.54 8.02
C ASP A 49 7.73 1.46 9.22
N TRP A 50 7.47 0.90 10.40
CA TRP A 50 7.50 1.63 11.65
C TRP A 50 8.93 2.04 12.03
N ALA A 51 9.12 3.33 12.30
CA ALA A 51 10.41 3.90 12.68
C ALA A 51 11.57 3.63 11.70
N GLY A 52 11.27 3.33 10.42
CA GLY A 52 12.27 2.99 9.40
C GLY A 52 13.23 4.13 9.03
N SER A 53 12.87 5.39 9.32
CA SER A 53 13.78 6.52 9.15
C SER A 53 14.73 6.64 10.35
N ILE A 54 16.03 6.41 10.14
CA ILE A 54 17.04 6.50 11.22
C ILE A 54 17.16 7.93 11.76
N VAL A 55 16.96 8.94 10.91
CA VAL A 55 17.18 10.36 11.23
C VAL A 55 16.13 10.91 12.20
N ASP A 56 14.85 10.62 11.96
CA ASP A 56 13.73 11.21 12.70
C ASP A 56 12.74 10.18 13.24
N ARG A 57 13.04 8.89 13.12
CA ARG A 57 12.22 7.75 13.57
C ARG A 57 10.78 7.77 13.05
N ARG A 58 10.53 8.47 11.93
CA ARG A 58 9.21 8.48 11.29
C ARG A 58 9.00 7.23 10.45
N SER A 59 7.77 6.74 10.49
CA SER A 59 7.34 5.59 9.71
C SER A 59 7.17 5.94 8.23
N THR A 60 7.21 4.95 7.34
CA THR A 60 6.87 5.13 5.92
C THR A 60 5.61 4.36 5.58
N SER A 61 4.56 5.09 5.20
CA SER A 61 3.27 4.56 4.75
C SER A 61 3.34 4.08 3.31
N ARG A 62 2.76 2.92 3.04
CA ARG A 62 2.60 2.39 1.69
C ARG A 62 1.24 1.80 1.44
N TYR A 63 0.76 2.03 0.24
CA TYR A 63 -0.37 1.28 -0.24
C TYR A 63 -0.27 1.03 -1.74
N CYS A 64 -0.97 0.01 -2.20
CA CYS A 64 -1.35 -0.14 -3.59
C CYS A 64 -2.80 -0.58 -3.68
N SER A 65 -3.46 -0.17 -4.75
CA SER A 65 -4.86 -0.48 -5.01
C SER A 65 -5.03 -1.06 -6.40
N PHE A 66 -5.93 -2.03 -6.50
CA PHE A 66 -6.24 -2.79 -7.69
C PHE A 66 -7.72 -2.66 -8.04
N VAL A 67 -8.02 -2.66 -9.34
CA VAL A 67 -9.38 -2.76 -9.88
C VAL A 67 -9.41 -3.90 -10.88
N GLY A 68 -10.24 -4.91 -10.63
CA GLY A 68 -10.34 -6.07 -11.52
C GLY A 68 -9.01 -6.82 -11.69
N GLY A 69 -8.18 -6.83 -10.62
CA GLY A 69 -6.84 -7.44 -10.66
C GLY A 69 -5.78 -6.64 -11.41
N ASN A 70 -6.03 -5.37 -11.73
CA ASN A 70 -5.05 -4.46 -12.34
C ASN A 70 -4.61 -3.40 -11.34
N LEU A 71 -3.30 -3.18 -11.18
CA LEU A 71 -2.76 -2.14 -10.31
C LEU A 71 -3.11 -0.76 -10.89
N VAL A 72 -3.86 0.06 -10.14
CA VAL A 72 -4.30 1.39 -10.58
C VAL A 72 -3.60 2.52 -9.84
N THR A 73 -3.33 2.35 -8.54
CA THR A 73 -2.67 3.37 -7.73
C THR A 73 -1.70 2.74 -6.75
N TRP A 74 -0.63 3.46 -6.44
CA TRP A 74 0.36 3.07 -5.44
C TRP A 74 0.99 4.31 -4.83
N ARG A 75 1.45 4.17 -3.59
CA ARG A 75 2.12 5.25 -2.87
C ARG A 75 3.14 4.70 -1.90
N SER A 76 4.24 5.44 -1.76
CA SER A 76 5.22 5.27 -0.68
C SER A 76 5.55 6.66 -0.15
N LYS A 77 5.16 6.95 1.09
CA LYS A 77 5.30 8.29 1.67
C LYS A 77 5.68 8.20 3.15
N LYS A 78 6.68 8.98 3.53
CA LYS A 78 7.07 9.17 4.93
C LYS A 78 5.92 9.84 5.70
N GLN A 79 5.57 9.30 6.87
CA GLN A 79 4.56 9.87 7.73
C GLN A 79 5.03 11.23 8.28
N ASN A 80 4.11 12.16 8.46
CA ASN A 80 4.43 13.48 9.02
C ASN A 80 4.62 13.45 10.54
N VAL A 81 4.04 12.44 11.19
CA VAL A 81 4.07 12.25 12.64
C VAL A 81 4.89 11.00 12.97
N VAL A 82 5.55 11.01 14.13
CA VAL A 82 6.23 9.84 14.68
C VAL A 82 5.18 8.96 15.35
N ALA A 83 5.02 7.72 14.86
CA ALA A 83 4.13 6.75 15.48
C ALA A 83 4.83 6.07 16.67
N ILE A 84 4.12 5.91 17.77
CA ILE A 84 4.64 5.35 19.03
C ILE A 84 4.59 3.81 18.99
N SER A 85 3.76 3.23 18.12
CA SER A 85 3.71 1.78 17.89
C SER A 85 3.59 1.42 16.41
N SER A 86 3.94 0.18 16.06
CA SER A 86 3.71 -0.36 14.72
C SER A 86 2.23 -0.43 14.37
N ALA A 87 1.37 -0.75 15.33
CA ALA A 87 -0.09 -0.77 15.13
C ALA A 87 -0.63 0.62 14.78
N GLU A 88 -0.15 1.67 15.47
CA GLU A 88 -0.52 3.05 15.15
C GLU A 88 -0.02 3.47 13.75
N ALA A 89 1.23 3.12 13.42
CA ALA A 89 1.80 3.40 12.11
C ALA A 89 0.97 2.76 11.00
N GLU A 90 0.62 1.48 11.15
CA GLU A 90 -0.23 0.71 10.23
C GLU A 90 -1.65 1.29 10.13
N PHE A 91 -2.25 1.63 11.27
CA PHE A 91 -3.60 2.16 11.31
C PHE A 91 -3.76 3.46 10.50
N ARG A 92 -2.75 4.33 10.57
CA ARG A 92 -2.70 5.54 9.73
C ARG A 92 -2.65 5.20 8.23
N VAL A 93 -1.94 4.14 7.84
CA VAL A 93 -1.90 3.70 6.44
C VAL A 93 -3.23 3.11 6.01
N VAL A 94 -3.89 2.35 6.88
CA VAL A 94 -5.25 1.85 6.65
C VAL A 94 -6.19 3.01 6.37
N ALA A 95 -6.16 4.09 7.17
CA ALA A 95 -7.00 5.27 6.95
C ALA A 95 -6.79 5.87 5.55
N HIS A 96 -5.53 6.02 5.14
CA HIS A 96 -5.19 6.49 3.79
C HIS A 96 -5.64 5.50 2.70
N GLY A 97 -5.47 4.20 2.91
CA GLY A 97 -5.92 3.15 1.99
C GLY A 97 -7.43 3.14 1.81
N VAL A 98 -8.20 3.33 2.89
CA VAL A 98 -9.67 3.46 2.85
C VAL A 98 -10.08 4.69 2.04
N CYS A 99 -9.44 5.84 2.26
CA CYS A 99 -9.71 7.05 1.47
C CYS A 99 -9.46 6.83 -0.03
N GLU A 100 -8.37 6.16 -0.38
CA GLU A 100 -8.00 5.84 -1.76
C GLU A 100 -9.05 4.95 -2.44
N ILE A 101 -9.40 3.80 -1.83
CA ILE A 101 -10.38 2.88 -2.43
C ILE A 101 -11.78 3.48 -2.50
N MET A 102 -12.16 4.33 -1.53
CA MET A 102 -13.43 5.08 -1.58
C MET A 102 -13.45 6.11 -2.72
N TRP A 103 -12.30 6.71 -3.05
CA TRP A 103 -12.19 7.60 -4.19
C TRP A 103 -12.31 6.82 -5.51
N ILE A 104 -11.59 5.69 -5.64
CA ILE A 104 -11.68 4.80 -6.81
C ILE A 104 -13.12 4.32 -7.01
N ARG A 105 -13.80 3.91 -5.92
CA ARG A 105 -15.20 3.49 -5.98
C ARG A 105 -16.11 4.58 -6.51
N ARG A 106 -16.00 5.81 -5.98
CA ARG A 106 -16.79 6.95 -6.46
C ARG A 106 -16.55 7.24 -7.93
N LEU A 107 -15.30 7.17 -8.38
CA LEU A 107 -14.97 7.31 -9.80
C LEU A 107 -15.67 6.22 -10.65
N LEU A 108 -15.66 4.96 -10.21
CA LEU A 108 -16.38 3.89 -10.90
C LEU A 108 -17.91 4.08 -10.87
N GLU A 109 -18.46 4.66 -9.80
CA GLU A 109 -19.90 4.98 -9.66
C GLU A 109 -20.30 6.05 -10.69
N GLU A 110 -19.51 7.11 -10.84
CA GLU A 110 -19.71 8.14 -11.85
C GLU A 110 -19.63 7.58 -13.29
N LEU A 111 -18.73 6.62 -13.51
CA LEU A 111 -18.60 5.91 -14.79
C LEU A 111 -19.69 4.86 -15.03
N LYS A 112 -20.59 4.62 -14.06
CA LYS A 112 -21.64 3.58 -14.10
C LYS A 112 -21.09 2.16 -14.23
N MET A 113 -19.93 1.89 -13.65
CA MET A 113 -19.20 0.62 -13.75
C MET A 113 -19.09 -0.14 -12.42
N THR A 114 -20.06 0.00 -11.51
CA THR A 114 -19.89 -0.49 -10.13
C THR A 114 -20.49 -1.85 -9.84
N GLY A 115 -19.70 -2.64 -9.10
CA GLY A 115 -20.17 -3.84 -8.43
C GLY A 115 -20.70 -3.53 -7.02
N SER A 116 -21.64 -4.35 -6.54
CA SER A 116 -22.19 -4.25 -5.18
C SER A 116 -21.27 -4.82 -4.09
N SER A 117 -20.12 -5.39 -4.45
CA SER A 117 -19.26 -6.10 -3.50
C SER A 117 -18.48 -5.13 -2.58
N PRO A 118 -18.26 -5.48 -1.30
CA PRO A 118 -17.36 -4.73 -0.43
C PRO A 118 -15.94 -4.70 -1.02
N MET A 119 -15.26 -3.58 -0.83
CA MET A 119 -13.86 -3.42 -1.22
C MET A 119 -12.98 -4.12 -0.19
N LYS A 120 -12.00 -4.90 -0.65
CA LYS A 120 -11.10 -5.60 0.29
C LYS A 120 -9.89 -4.72 0.61
N LEU A 121 -9.52 -4.65 1.88
CA LEU A 121 -8.31 -3.98 2.34
C LEU A 121 -7.46 -4.96 3.15
N TYR A 122 -6.27 -5.26 2.65
CA TYR A 122 -5.33 -6.20 3.21
C TYR A 122 -4.28 -5.50 4.08
N CYS A 123 -4.13 -5.97 5.32
CA CYS A 123 -3.14 -5.49 6.28
C CYS A 123 -2.48 -6.70 6.97
N ASP A 124 -1.17 -6.64 7.21
CA ASP A 124 -0.42 -7.71 7.88
C ASP A 124 -0.27 -7.49 9.39
N ASN A 125 -0.89 -6.44 9.94
CA ASN A 125 -0.91 -6.17 11.37
C ASN A 125 -2.27 -6.50 12.00
N LYS A 126 -2.33 -7.64 12.70
CA LYS A 126 -3.54 -8.09 13.41
C LYS A 126 -4.01 -7.10 14.50
N ALA A 127 -3.09 -6.38 15.14
CA ALA A 127 -3.45 -5.38 16.13
C ALA A 127 -4.17 -4.19 15.48
N ALA A 128 -3.66 -3.71 14.32
CA ALA A 128 -4.33 -2.65 13.57
C ALA A 128 -5.73 -3.05 13.08
N ILE A 129 -5.88 -4.31 12.62
CA ILE A 129 -7.19 -4.87 12.25
C ILE A 129 -8.13 -4.91 13.46
N SER A 130 -7.64 -5.40 14.61
CA SER A 130 -8.44 -5.44 15.84
C SER A 130 -8.89 -4.06 16.30
N VAL A 131 -8.01 -3.05 16.22
CA VAL A 131 -8.31 -1.66 16.54
C VAL A 131 -9.42 -1.10 15.63
N ALA A 132 -9.42 -1.48 14.35
CA ALA A 132 -10.46 -1.04 13.40
C ALA A 132 -11.85 -1.61 13.74
N HIS A 133 -11.90 -2.83 14.29
CA HIS A 133 -13.16 -3.48 14.66
C HIS A 133 -13.64 -3.16 16.10
N ASN A 134 -12.74 -2.80 17.02
CA ASN A 134 -13.08 -2.67 18.44
C ASN A 134 -13.29 -1.19 18.89
N PRO A 135 -14.48 -0.82 19.43
CA PRO A 135 -14.73 0.52 19.96
C PRO A 135 -13.88 0.91 21.18
N VAL A 136 -13.43 -0.03 22.01
CA VAL A 136 -13.07 0.24 23.42
C VAL A 136 -11.67 0.83 23.65
N LEU A 137 -10.84 0.96 22.60
CA LEU A 137 -9.53 1.62 22.74
C LEU A 137 -9.70 3.15 22.84
N HIS A 138 -9.67 3.67 24.07
CA HIS A 138 -9.53 5.10 24.36
C HIS A 138 -8.09 5.54 24.11
N ASP A 139 -7.81 5.99 22.89
CA ASP A 139 -6.52 6.58 22.55
C ASP A 139 -6.58 8.11 22.74
N ARG A 140 -5.54 8.71 23.34
CA ARG A 140 -5.56 10.12 23.76
C ARG A 140 -5.28 11.12 22.63
N THR A 141 -5.22 10.64 21.39
CA THR A 141 -4.76 11.44 20.24
C THR A 141 -5.90 11.63 19.23
N LYS A 142 -6.48 12.83 19.17
CA LYS A 142 -7.67 13.18 18.36
C LYS A 142 -7.65 12.70 16.90
N HIS A 143 -6.49 12.71 16.24
CA HIS A 143 -6.40 12.29 14.84
C HIS A 143 -6.54 10.77 14.67
N VAL A 144 -5.98 9.97 15.60
CA VAL A 144 -6.17 8.51 15.63
C VAL A 144 -7.64 8.18 15.91
N GLU A 145 -8.29 8.98 16.75
CA GLU A 145 -9.71 8.84 17.07
C GLU A 145 -10.61 9.11 15.86
N MET A 146 -10.35 10.19 15.09
CA MET A 146 -11.09 10.47 13.85
C MET A 146 -10.90 9.39 12.79
N ASP A 147 -9.66 8.97 12.53
CA ASP A 147 -9.35 7.89 11.59
C ASP A 147 -10.07 6.60 11.99
N LYS A 148 -10.15 6.32 13.30
CA LYS A 148 -10.84 5.15 13.83
C LYS A 148 -12.35 5.21 13.59
N HIS A 149 -12.99 6.34 13.88
CA HIS A 149 -14.41 6.50 13.59
C HIS A 149 -14.69 6.37 12.08
N PHE A 150 -13.87 7.00 11.25
CA PHE A 150 -14.00 6.94 9.80
C PHE A 150 -13.88 5.52 9.25
N ILE A 151 -12.81 4.79 9.59
CA ILE A 151 -12.61 3.41 9.13
C ILE A 151 -13.77 2.52 9.60
N LYS A 152 -14.14 2.63 10.87
CA LYS A 152 -15.20 1.82 11.47
C LYS A 152 -16.55 2.04 10.80
N GLU A 153 -16.89 3.29 10.49
CA GLU A 153 -18.13 3.61 9.75
C GLU A 153 -18.17 2.89 8.40
N LYS A 154 -17.05 2.88 7.65
CA LYS A 154 -16.98 2.20 6.35
C LYS A 154 -17.06 0.68 6.46
N ILE A 155 -16.51 0.10 7.52
CA ILE A 155 -16.63 -1.33 7.81
C ILE A 155 -18.08 -1.69 8.18
N ASN A 156 -18.68 -0.93 9.11
CA ASN A 156 -20.05 -1.18 9.58
C ASN A 156 -21.09 -1.03 8.47
N ASN A 157 -20.88 -0.09 7.54
CA ASN A 157 -21.74 0.09 6.37
C ASN A 157 -21.53 -0.98 5.29
N GLY A 158 -20.65 -1.96 5.51
CA GLY A 158 -20.34 -3.03 4.55
C GLY A 158 -19.63 -2.52 3.29
N LEU A 159 -19.02 -1.34 3.32
CA LEU A 159 -18.32 -0.76 2.16
C LEU A 159 -16.90 -1.32 2.03
N VAL A 160 -16.25 -1.56 3.17
CA VAL A 160 -14.86 -2.05 3.26
C VAL A 160 -14.82 -3.31 4.13
N CYS A 161 -14.13 -4.34 3.65
CA CYS A 161 -13.80 -5.53 4.40
C CYS A 161 -12.29 -5.56 4.66
N MET A 162 -11.88 -5.41 5.92
CA MET A 162 -10.48 -5.56 6.31
C MET A 162 -10.13 -7.05 6.44
N THR A 163 -9.02 -7.46 5.85
CA THR A 163 -8.57 -8.86 5.86
C THR A 163 -7.10 -8.93 6.22
N TYR A 164 -6.75 -9.91 7.07
CA TYR A 164 -5.36 -10.19 7.37
C TYR A 164 -4.65 -10.83 6.17
N ILE A 165 -3.43 -10.39 5.88
CA ILE A 165 -2.54 -11.04 4.92
C ILE A 165 -1.19 -11.36 5.57
N PRO A 166 -0.58 -12.53 5.29
CA PRO A 166 0.78 -12.80 5.73
C PRO A 166 1.78 -11.80 5.14
N THR A 167 2.81 -11.42 5.89
CA THR A 167 3.85 -10.48 5.43
C THR A 167 4.57 -10.97 4.16
N GLU A 168 4.71 -12.28 3.98
CA GLU A 168 5.28 -12.87 2.75
C GLU A 168 4.42 -12.64 1.50
N GLU A 169 3.15 -12.28 1.69
CA GLU A 169 2.20 -12.00 0.62
C GLU A 169 1.85 -10.52 0.49
N GLN A 170 2.42 -9.67 1.36
CA GLN A 170 2.17 -8.23 1.42
C GLN A 170 2.77 -7.51 0.22
N VAL A 171 1.97 -7.29 -0.83
CA VAL A 171 2.40 -6.68 -2.10
C VAL A 171 2.93 -5.25 -1.89
N ALA A 172 2.43 -4.53 -0.88
CA ALA A 172 2.89 -3.18 -0.55
C ALA A 172 4.38 -3.13 -0.12
N ASP A 173 4.99 -4.27 0.23
CA ASP A 173 6.41 -4.34 0.61
C ASP A 173 7.36 -4.05 -0.55
N VAL A 174 6.93 -4.29 -1.79
CA VAL A 174 7.73 -4.04 -3.00
C VAL A 174 8.15 -2.56 -3.10
N PHE A 175 7.36 -1.65 -2.55
CA PHE A 175 7.60 -0.22 -2.69
C PHE A 175 8.73 0.32 -1.82
N THR A 176 9.34 -0.48 -0.95
CA THR A 176 10.39 -0.01 -0.02
C THR A 176 11.32 -1.03 0.58
N LYS A 177 10.90 -2.29 0.77
CA LYS A 177 11.78 -3.25 1.42
C LYS A 177 12.84 -3.68 0.41
N GLY A 178 14.09 -3.70 0.84
CA GLY A 178 15.18 -4.35 0.10
C GLY A 178 14.98 -5.86 0.14
N LEU A 179 13.99 -6.35 -0.61
CA LEU A 179 13.60 -7.76 -0.61
C LEU A 179 14.64 -8.61 -1.31
N HIS A 180 14.89 -9.82 -0.80
CA HIS A 180 15.68 -10.81 -1.50
C HIS A 180 15.07 -11.11 -2.87
N LYS A 181 15.91 -11.38 -3.88
CA LYS A 181 15.51 -11.55 -5.29
C LYS A 181 14.30 -12.48 -5.48
N ARG A 182 14.23 -13.59 -4.75
CA ARG A 182 13.10 -14.55 -4.81
C ARG A 182 11.79 -13.90 -4.37
N GLN A 183 11.79 -13.27 -3.19
CA GLN A 183 10.63 -12.60 -2.62
C GLN A 183 10.21 -11.39 -3.45
N PHE A 184 11.18 -10.59 -3.91
CA PHE A 184 10.92 -9.48 -4.81
C PHE A 184 10.22 -9.93 -6.09
N ASN A 185 10.74 -10.97 -6.76
CA ASN A 185 10.14 -11.48 -7.98
C ASN A 185 8.73 -12.06 -7.76
N PHE A 186 8.50 -12.73 -6.63
CA PHE A 186 7.19 -13.24 -6.25
C PHE A 186 6.16 -12.12 -6.10
N LEU A 187 6.45 -11.09 -5.30
CA LEU A 187 5.53 -9.98 -5.07
C LEU A 187 5.36 -9.10 -6.32
N VAL A 188 6.43 -8.90 -7.10
CA VAL A 188 6.36 -8.21 -8.40
C VAL A 188 5.43 -8.95 -9.37
N GLY A 189 5.41 -10.28 -9.33
CA GLY A 189 4.45 -11.08 -10.11
C GLY A 189 2.99 -10.79 -9.78
N LYS A 190 2.70 -10.36 -8.53
CA LYS A 190 1.36 -9.97 -8.08
C LYS A 190 0.94 -8.56 -8.52
N LEU A 191 1.86 -7.71 -8.99
CA LEU A 191 1.56 -6.35 -9.46
C LEU A 191 0.92 -6.28 -10.87
N ALA A 192 0.59 -7.43 -11.47
CA ALA A 192 0.08 -7.53 -12.84
C ALA A 192 1.01 -6.86 -13.89
N MET A 193 2.33 -6.92 -13.66
CA MET A 193 3.32 -6.45 -14.62
C MET A 193 3.69 -7.55 -15.62
N GLU A 194 3.58 -7.24 -16.90
CA GLU A 194 3.95 -8.15 -18.00
C GLU A 194 5.21 -7.67 -18.70
N ASN A 195 5.98 -8.61 -19.27
CA ASN A 195 7.14 -8.29 -20.09
C ASN A 195 6.81 -8.56 -21.55
N ILE A 196 6.66 -7.52 -22.36
CA ILE A 196 6.30 -7.62 -23.78
C ILE A 196 7.38 -8.29 -24.64
N PHE A 197 8.61 -8.43 -24.13
CA PHE A 197 9.70 -9.12 -24.81
C PHE A 197 9.84 -10.60 -24.40
N LYS A 198 9.01 -11.10 -23.47
CA LYS A 198 8.98 -12.54 -23.19
C LYS A 198 8.20 -13.25 -24.30
N PRO A 199 8.70 -14.39 -24.82
CA PRO A 199 7.92 -15.24 -25.71
C PRO A 199 6.62 -15.66 -25.01
N ALA A 200 5.53 -15.70 -25.78
CA ALA A 200 4.23 -16.17 -25.34
C ALA A 200 4.25 -17.66 -24.97
#